data_AF-A0A4R1UJU6-F1
#
_entry.id   AF-A0A4R1UJU6-F1
#
_cell.length_a   1.000
_cell.length_b   1.000
_cell.length_c   1.000
_cell.angle_alpha   90.00
_cell.angle_beta   90.00
_cell.angle_gamma   90.00
#
_symmetry.space_group_name_H-M   'P 1'
#
loop_
_entity.id
_entity.type
_entity.pdbx_description
1 polymer ?
#
loop_
_entity_poly.entity_id
_entity_poly.type
_entity_poly.pdbx_seq_one_letter_code
_entity_poly.pdbx_strand_id
1 'polypeptide(L)'
;MAINRRGLDENSVLILDEAGQLGNRQAIRLLELSRLSGARLIMLGDNRQTGAIEQGKPFWLMQQLGLSRVDLMVSVRQETRAMKAAVALARSGDYAGSLANLDKVLTQEKPEELAQSLVREWTRLKPETRTTTNILVLDNATRLIVNTKVREALRTEEAIGAEDARLSVLTPAGLSDAEKRYARFYSRGQVLTFSRGDHRSGIVREGEYRVVRMVTDDAERQVLELADEHGRTVRWNPRLGRPQRVNVFNVEDRELTRGDRIQWRLVNHDLDIKNAERGTVEALEGSRATIRWDRDGRRQSIDLDHHKTWDHGYAETIYAAQSKTYDRVYVLAPLGSPLVNGKNYYTAITRARFGVKLWTQDRDKLAEFLTVRSGEKTSALEGLGRVERDSLRGRSPRHSERWARMREEQANERYQRKLRLAAQRSSAGWGGREGLAASLTERGRSAAAILDAWIQSIFTHGRSGDVAPEIQVRSTGPSESAAPHNGDGRDR
;
A
#
# COMPACT_ATOMS: atom_id res chain seq x y z
N MET A 1 -23.95 10.00 11.30
CA MET A 1 -24.03 8.67 11.97
C MET A 1 -23.25 7.52 11.29
N ALA A 2 -22.63 7.65 10.11
CA ALA A 2 -22.04 6.49 9.40
C ALA A 2 -20.57 6.12 9.76
N ILE A 3 -20.04 6.59 10.89
CA ILE A 3 -18.60 6.54 11.18
C ILE A 3 -18.15 5.16 11.70
N ASN A 4 -19.01 4.43 12.41
CA ASN A 4 -18.66 3.15 13.03
C ASN A 4 -19.38 1.95 12.38
N ARG A 5 -19.09 1.67 11.11
CA ARG A 5 -19.69 0.52 10.40
C ARG A 5 -19.21 -0.85 10.89
N ARG A 6 -18.10 -0.90 11.65
CA ARG A 6 -17.46 -2.14 12.13
C ARG A 6 -17.72 -2.45 13.61
N GLY A 7 -18.55 -1.66 14.29
CA GLY A 7 -18.87 -1.90 15.70
C GLY A 7 -17.71 -1.65 16.68
N LEU A 8 -16.72 -0.82 16.29
CA LEU A 8 -15.59 -0.45 17.15
C LEU A 8 -16.07 0.16 18.46
N ASP A 9 -15.43 -0.22 19.55
CA ASP A 9 -15.76 0.21 20.91
C ASP A 9 -14.48 0.43 21.75
N GLU A 10 -14.63 0.61 23.05
CA GLU A 10 -13.54 0.84 24.00
C GLU A 10 -12.61 -0.37 24.19
N ASN A 11 -13.08 -1.57 23.87
CA ASN A 11 -12.28 -2.80 23.92
C ASN A 11 -11.51 -3.06 22.62
N SER A 12 -11.76 -2.24 21.60
CA SER A 12 -11.12 -2.36 20.29
C SER A 12 -9.76 -1.66 20.27
N VAL A 13 -8.78 -2.30 19.62
CA VAL A 13 -7.48 -1.69 19.33
C VAL A 13 -7.34 -1.51 17.82
N LEU A 14 -6.98 -0.30 17.40
CA LEU A 14 -6.68 0.06 16.03
C LEU A 14 -5.16 0.17 15.89
N ILE A 15 -4.55 -0.74 15.14
CA ILE A 15 -3.12 -0.70 14.80
C ILE A 15 -2.99 -0.13 13.40
N LEU A 16 -2.27 0.98 13.27
CA LEU A 16 -1.93 1.60 12.00
C LEU A 16 -0.44 1.41 11.75
N ASP A 17 -0.11 0.62 10.74
CA ASP A 17 1.26 0.52 10.22
C ASP A 17 1.55 1.61 9.18
N GLU A 18 2.82 1.90 8.96
CA GLU A 18 3.32 2.94 8.04
C GLU A 18 2.68 4.32 8.25
N ALA A 19 2.48 4.72 9.51
CA ALA A 19 1.86 5.99 9.87
C ALA A 19 2.58 7.22 9.29
N GLY A 20 3.86 7.10 8.89
CA GLY A 20 4.60 8.13 8.15
C GLY A 20 3.98 8.48 6.79
N GLN A 21 3.23 7.56 6.16
CA GLN A 21 2.51 7.77 4.91
C GLN A 21 1.13 8.43 5.08
N LEU A 22 0.72 8.74 6.31
CA LEU A 22 -0.60 9.26 6.60
C LEU A 22 -0.72 10.75 6.25
N GLY A 23 -1.71 11.13 5.44
CA GLY A 23 -2.06 12.54 5.20
C GLY A 23 -2.85 13.16 6.36
N ASN A 24 -2.87 14.49 6.48
CA ASN A 24 -3.59 15.20 7.55
C ASN A 24 -5.08 14.81 7.62
N ARG A 25 -5.75 14.69 6.47
CA ARG A 25 -7.17 14.33 6.37
C ARG A 25 -7.43 12.92 6.90
N GLN A 26 -6.58 11.96 6.53
CA GLN A 26 -6.67 10.58 6.99
C GLN A 26 -6.41 10.49 8.50
N ALA A 27 -5.42 11.22 9.01
CA ALA A 27 -5.12 11.30 10.44
C ALA A 27 -6.30 11.84 11.25
N ILE A 28 -6.89 12.97 10.85
CA ILE A 28 -8.09 13.52 11.51
C ILE A 28 -9.19 12.48 11.54
N ARG A 29 -9.40 11.77 10.43
CA ARG A 29 -10.45 10.75 10.35
C ARG A 29 -10.21 9.58 11.32
N LEU A 30 -8.97 9.11 11.46
CA LEU A 30 -8.60 8.04 12.39
C LEU A 30 -8.70 8.50 13.85
N LEU A 31 -8.28 9.73 14.15
CA LEU A 31 -8.42 10.32 15.48
C LEU A 31 -9.89 10.51 15.88
N GLU A 32 -10.74 10.95 14.95
CA GLU A 32 -12.18 11.01 15.16
C GLU A 32 -12.79 9.62 15.42
N LEU A 33 -12.36 8.61 14.66
CA LEU A 33 -12.80 7.24 14.86
C LEU A 33 -12.48 6.78 16.29
N SER A 34 -11.21 6.92 16.70
CA SER A 34 -10.75 6.58 18.06
C SER A 34 -11.49 7.39 19.13
N ARG A 35 -11.63 8.72 18.96
CA ARG A 35 -12.36 9.59 19.90
C ARG A 35 -13.80 9.13 20.08
N LEU A 36 -14.49 8.85 18.98
CA LEU A 36 -15.91 8.50 18.99
C LEU A 36 -16.20 7.08 19.46
N SER A 37 -15.35 6.10 19.13
CA SER A 37 -15.55 4.71 19.56
C SER A 37 -14.96 4.42 20.94
N GLY A 38 -13.96 5.18 21.38
CA GLY A 38 -13.14 4.83 22.55
C GLY A 38 -12.01 3.84 22.21
N ALA A 39 -11.92 3.38 20.96
CA ALA A 39 -10.92 2.41 20.54
C ALA A 39 -9.51 3.00 20.69
N ARG A 40 -8.58 2.20 21.23
CA ARG A 40 -7.18 2.59 21.38
C ARG A 40 -6.49 2.62 20.01
N LEU A 41 -5.88 3.75 19.65
CA LEU A 41 -5.09 3.87 18.41
C LEU A 41 -3.60 3.70 18.72
N ILE A 42 -2.94 2.75 18.04
CA ILE A 42 -1.50 2.53 18.06
C ILE A 42 -0.98 2.79 16.65
N MET A 43 0.06 3.63 16.53
CA MET A 43 0.66 4.00 15.25
C MET A 43 2.12 3.53 15.21
N LEU A 44 2.45 2.78 14.16
CA LEU A 44 3.78 2.28 13.85
C LEU A 44 4.25 2.96 12.56
N GLY A 45 5.52 3.33 12.49
CA GLY A 45 6.08 3.94 11.29
C GLY A 45 7.43 4.60 11.52
N ASP A 46 8.09 4.96 10.42
CA ASP A 46 9.39 5.62 10.43
C ASP A 46 9.31 6.97 9.70
N ASN A 47 9.54 8.08 10.41
CA ASN A 47 9.53 9.42 9.82
C ASN A 47 10.68 9.65 8.82
N ARG A 48 11.73 8.82 8.84
CA ARG A 48 12.85 8.91 7.88
C ARG A 48 12.55 8.24 6.56
N GLN A 49 11.51 7.39 6.49
CA GLN A 49 11.06 6.83 5.21
C GLN A 49 10.19 7.83 4.45
N THR A 50 9.82 7.46 3.22
CA THR A 50 8.91 8.24 2.38
C THR A 50 7.64 8.62 3.12
N GLY A 51 7.33 9.93 3.10
CA GLY A 51 6.14 10.48 3.72
C GLY A 51 4.89 10.32 2.84
N ALA A 52 3.75 10.76 3.36
CA ALA A 52 2.49 10.75 2.64
C ALA A 52 2.59 11.40 1.24
N ILE A 53 1.84 10.90 0.26
CA ILE A 53 1.60 11.66 -0.98
C ILE A 53 0.70 12.86 -0.68
N GLU A 54 -0.36 12.67 0.12
CA GLU A 54 -1.25 13.75 0.60
C GLU A 54 -0.51 14.81 1.45
N GLN A 55 -1.15 15.95 1.69
CA GLN A 55 -0.54 17.06 2.42
C GLN A 55 -0.35 16.75 3.92
N GLY A 56 0.74 17.30 4.47
CA GLY A 56 1.07 17.24 5.89
C GLY A 56 2.01 16.10 6.30
N LYS A 57 2.32 16.08 7.59
CA LYS A 57 3.11 15.03 8.27
C LYS A 57 2.59 14.78 9.70
N PRO A 58 1.32 14.37 9.83
CA PRO A 58 0.62 14.28 11.12
C PRO A 58 1.29 13.31 12.10
N PHE A 59 1.86 12.20 11.63
CA PHE A 59 2.56 11.24 12.51
C PHE A 59 3.74 11.88 13.23
N TRP A 60 4.64 12.54 12.49
CA TRP A 60 5.72 13.34 13.07
C TRP A 60 5.18 14.44 13.98
N LEU A 61 4.16 15.18 13.53
CA LEU A 61 3.61 16.30 14.29
C LEU A 61 3.03 15.85 15.64
N MET A 62 2.29 14.74 15.68
CA MET A 62 1.74 14.20 16.93
C MET A 62 2.85 13.84 17.93
N GLN A 63 3.97 13.28 17.46
CA GLN A 63 5.12 13.01 18.33
C GLN A 63 5.70 14.30 18.91
N GLN A 64 5.88 15.34 18.09
CA GLN A 64 6.38 16.64 18.56
C GLN A 64 5.40 17.35 19.52
N LEU A 65 4.10 17.17 19.30
CA LEU A 65 3.07 17.73 20.18
C LEU A 65 2.94 16.98 21.51
N GLY A 66 3.64 15.86 21.69
CA GLY A 66 3.75 15.15 22.96
C GLY A 66 3.01 13.81 23.02
N LEU A 67 2.64 13.22 21.88
CA LEU A 67 2.17 11.84 21.86
C LEU A 67 3.29 10.90 22.33
N SER A 68 3.00 10.06 23.32
CA SER A 68 3.94 9.06 23.83
C SER A 68 4.45 8.17 22.69
N ARG A 69 5.77 7.97 22.64
CA ARG A 69 6.42 7.13 21.63
C ARG A 69 7.44 6.19 22.27
N VAL A 70 7.71 5.11 21.56
CA VAL A 70 8.81 4.18 21.86
C VAL A 70 9.61 4.03 20.56
N ASP A 71 10.92 4.18 20.66
CA ASP A 71 11.82 4.11 19.51
C ASP A 71 12.46 2.72 19.44
N LEU A 72 12.28 2.02 18.32
CA LEU A 72 12.97 0.76 18.03
C LEU A 72 14.29 1.09 17.32
N MET A 73 15.41 0.72 17.95
CA MET A 73 16.75 1.13 17.52
C MET A 73 17.53 0.03 16.80
N VAL A 74 17.09 -1.23 16.90
CA VAL A 74 17.77 -2.38 16.29
C VAL A 74 17.17 -2.66 14.93
N SER A 75 18.01 -2.65 13.88
CA SER A 75 17.60 -3.16 12.57
C SER A 75 17.73 -4.68 12.53
N VAL A 76 16.62 -5.35 12.20
CA VAL A 76 16.53 -6.81 12.08
C VAL A 76 16.49 -7.29 10.62
N ARG A 77 16.35 -6.37 9.65
CA ARG A 77 16.15 -6.74 8.24
C ARG A 77 17.45 -7.00 7.49
N GLN A 78 18.47 -6.18 7.74
CA GLN A 78 19.76 -6.27 7.06
C GLN A 78 20.57 -7.42 7.65
N GLU A 79 21.06 -8.31 6.79
CA GLU A 79 21.76 -9.54 7.21
C GLU A 79 23.29 -9.33 7.19
N THR A 80 23.79 -8.56 6.22
CA THR A 80 25.24 -8.35 6.05
C THR A 80 25.75 -7.17 6.88
N ARG A 81 27.03 -7.25 7.32
CA ARG A 81 27.70 -6.16 8.05
C ARG A 81 27.72 -4.86 7.26
N ALA A 82 28.00 -4.94 5.96
CA ALA A 82 28.02 -3.79 5.06
C ALA A 82 26.64 -3.12 4.97
N MET A 83 25.55 -3.88 4.79
CA MET A 83 24.21 -3.31 4.73
C MET A 83 23.75 -2.72 6.07
N LYS A 84 24.09 -3.34 7.20
CA LYS A 84 23.83 -2.77 8.53
C LYS A 84 24.52 -1.41 8.68
N ALA A 85 25.79 -1.30 8.26
CA ALA A 85 26.55 -0.05 8.28
C ALA A 85 25.95 1.00 7.31
N ALA A 86 25.65 0.61 6.07
CA ALA A 86 25.07 1.50 5.07
C ALA A 86 23.76 2.13 5.54
N VAL A 87 22.86 1.34 6.14
CA VAL A 87 21.58 1.81 6.67
C VAL A 87 21.77 2.68 7.91
N ALA A 88 22.68 2.32 8.83
CA ALA A 88 22.96 3.11 10.02
C ALA A 88 23.52 4.51 9.66
N LEU A 89 24.47 4.58 8.73
CA LEU A 89 25.06 5.84 8.26
C LEU A 89 24.03 6.72 7.52
N ALA A 90 23.18 6.12 6.67
CA ALA A 90 22.09 6.84 6.04
C ALA A 90 21.09 7.40 7.07
N ARG A 91 20.80 6.63 8.13
CA ARG A 91 19.89 7.05 9.21
C ARG A 91 20.43 8.25 10.00
N SER A 92 21.74 8.37 10.16
CA SER A 92 22.41 9.51 10.80
C SER A 92 22.69 10.67 9.84
N GLY A 93 22.40 10.52 8.55
CA GLY A 93 22.63 11.56 7.54
C GLY A 93 24.02 11.55 6.90
N ASP A 94 24.88 10.57 7.22
CA ASP A 94 26.15 10.37 6.52
C ASP A 94 25.92 9.54 5.25
N TYR A 95 25.53 10.24 4.18
CA TYR A 95 25.25 9.60 2.90
C TYR A 95 26.52 9.20 2.15
N ALA A 96 27.63 9.92 2.33
CA ALA A 96 28.90 9.56 1.70
C ALA A 96 29.44 8.23 2.24
N GLY A 97 29.45 8.08 3.58
CA GLY A 97 29.80 6.83 4.25
C GLY A 97 28.79 5.71 3.95
N SER A 98 27.50 6.04 3.87
CA SER A 98 26.47 5.06 3.47
C SER A 98 26.72 4.51 2.07
N LEU A 99 26.96 5.38 1.09
CA LEU A 99 27.26 5.00 -0.30
C LEU A 99 28.53 4.15 -0.41
N ALA A 100 29.52 4.40 0.46
CA ALA A 100 30.75 3.60 0.52
C ALA A 100 30.53 2.15 0.97
N ASN A 101 29.43 1.87 1.67
CA ASN A 101 29.09 0.54 2.19
C ASN A 101 28.07 -0.22 1.34
N LEU A 102 27.63 0.34 0.20
CA LEU A 102 26.83 -0.39 -0.79
C LEU A 102 27.71 -1.37 -1.57
N ASP A 103 27.12 -2.39 -2.19
CA ASP A 103 27.88 -3.37 -3.00
C ASP A 103 28.63 -2.66 -4.13
N LYS A 104 27.97 -1.69 -4.78
CA LYS A 104 28.55 -0.88 -5.84
C LYS A 104 27.73 0.38 -6.10
N VAL A 105 28.42 1.48 -6.37
CA VAL A 105 27.85 2.68 -7.01
C VAL A 105 28.44 2.76 -8.42
N LEU A 106 27.60 2.63 -9.43
CA LEU A 106 27.96 2.70 -10.83
C LEU A 106 27.63 4.08 -11.39
N THR A 107 28.58 4.67 -12.10
CA THR A 107 28.41 5.98 -12.74
C THR A 107 28.28 5.87 -14.26
N GLN A 108 27.49 6.76 -14.85
CA GLN A 108 27.41 6.99 -16.30
C GLN A 108 27.30 8.50 -16.53
N GLU A 109 27.91 9.03 -17.58
CA GLU A 109 27.88 10.47 -17.84
C GLU A 109 26.46 10.94 -18.16
N LYS A 110 25.71 10.16 -18.96
CA LYS A 110 24.39 10.54 -19.45
C LYS A 110 23.26 9.84 -18.68
N PRO A 111 22.17 10.55 -18.33
CA PRO A 111 21.01 9.96 -17.64
C PRO A 111 20.42 8.75 -18.37
N GLU A 112 20.40 8.77 -19.71
CA GLU A 112 19.78 7.75 -20.56
C GLU A 112 20.59 6.44 -20.55
N GLU A 113 21.90 6.54 -20.33
CA GLU A 113 22.83 5.41 -20.26
C GLU A 113 22.72 4.66 -18.92
N LEU A 114 22.27 5.33 -17.86
CA LEU A 114 22.10 4.71 -16.54
C LEU A 114 21.13 3.53 -16.60
N ALA A 115 19.96 3.72 -17.20
CA ALA A 115 18.95 2.67 -17.33
C ALA A 115 19.46 1.49 -18.17
N GLN A 116 20.17 1.77 -19.27
CA GLN A 116 20.76 0.73 -20.11
C GLN A 116 21.84 -0.05 -19.36
N SER A 117 22.73 0.63 -18.65
CA SER A 117 23.79 0.00 -17.84
C SER A 117 23.20 -0.87 -16.74
N LEU A 118 22.15 -0.39 -16.05
CA LEU A 118 21.43 -1.16 -15.05
C LEU A 118 20.82 -2.43 -15.63
N VAL A 119 20.12 -2.33 -16.75
CA VAL A 119 19.50 -3.50 -17.41
C VAL A 119 20.57 -4.49 -17.86
N ARG A 120 21.68 -4.04 -18.44
CA ARG A 120 22.82 -4.91 -18.81
C ARG A 120 23.41 -5.66 -17.61
N GLU A 121 23.49 -5.02 -16.44
CA GLU A 121 23.98 -5.68 -15.23
C GLU A 121 22.95 -6.66 -14.66
N TRP A 122 21.65 -6.35 -14.78
CA TRP A 122 20.57 -7.21 -14.33
C TRP A 122 20.44 -8.46 -15.21
N THR A 123 20.60 -8.33 -16.53
CA THR A 123 20.59 -9.46 -17.47
C THR A 123 21.81 -10.37 -17.31
N ARG A 124 22.92 -9.91 -16.72
CA ARG A 124 24.03 -10.81 -16.38
C ARG A 124 23.75 -11.73 -15.18
N LEU A 125 22.70 -11.44 -14.41
CA LEU A 125 22.30 -12.30 -13.31
C LEU A 125 21.68 -13.60 -13.82
N LYS A 126 21.96 -14.70 -13.12
CA LYS A 126 21.26 -15.97 -13.34
C LYS A 126 19.76 -15.81 -13.06
N PRO A 127 18.88 -16.58 -13.72
CA PRO A 127 17.43 -16.47 -13.56
C PRO A 127 16.97 -16.50 -12.09
N GLU A 128 17.57 -17.37 -11.26
CA GLU A 128 17.21 -17.50 -9.85
C GLU A 128 17.50 -16.19 -9.09
N THR A 129 18.67 -15.59 -9.32
CA THR A 129 19.07 -14.32 -8.71
C THR A 129 18.25 -13.14 -9.25
N ARG A 130 17.80 -13.19 -10.52
CA ARG A 130 16.90 -12.16 -11.08
C ARG A 130 15.57 -12.12 -10.34
N THR A 131 15.01 -13.28 -9.94
CA THR A 131 13.73 -13.34 -9.23
C THR A 131 13.78 -12.70 -7.83
N THR A 132 14.95 -12.73 -7.18
CA THR A 132 15.14 -12.17 -5.83
C THR A 132 15.77 -10.78 -5.83
N THR A 133 16.19 -10.28 -6.99
CA THR A 133 16.76 -8.93 -7.17
C THR A 133 15.73 -7.99 -7.78
N ASN A 134 15.32 -6.99 -7.00
CA ASN A 134 14.34 -6.01 -7.46
C ASN A 134 15.00 -4.74 -8.01
N ILE A 135 14.34 -4.06 -8.95
CA ILE A 135 14.76 -2.76 -9.48
C ILE A 135 13.86 -1.67 -8.93
N LEU A 136 14.47 -0.72 -8.20
CA LEU A 136 13.81 0.44 -7.63
C LEU A 136 14.16 1.71 -8.38
N VAL A 137 13.13 2.47 -8.72
CA VAL A 137 13.24 3.77 -9.39
C VAL A 137 12.49 4.86 -8.62
N LEU A 138 12.75 6.13 -8.93
CA LEU A 138 12.15 7.24 -8.20
C LEU A 138 10.73 7.58 -8.66
N ASP A 139 10.46 7.51 -9.96
CA ASP A 139 9.20 7.95 -10.58
C ASP A 139 8.64 6.95 -11.61
N ASN A 140 7.38 7.17 -11.99
CA ASN A 140 6.68 6.29 -12.91
C ASN A 140 7.22 6.36 -14.35
N ALA A 141 7.74 7.52 -14.79
CA ALA A 141 8.28 7.66 -16.14
C ALA A 141 9.53 6.80 -16.31
N THR A 142 10.45 6.88 -15.36
CA THR A 142 11.65 6.04 -15.29
C THR A 142 11.29 4.56 -15.16
N ARG A 143 10.25 4.22 -14.39
CA ARG A 143 9.76 2.83 -14.28
C ARG A 143 9.36 2.27 -15.64
N LEU A 144 8.60 3.03 -16.43
CA LEU A 144 8.18 2.60 -17.77
C LEU A 144 9.38 2.37 -18.67
N ILE A 145 10.35 3.30 -18.69
CA ILE A 145 11.59 3.16 -19.48
C ILE A 145 12.36 1.90 -19.09
N VAL A 146 12.56 1.66 -17.79
CA VAL A 146 13.28 0.47 -17.30
C VAL A 146 12.51 -0.80 -17.65
N ASN A 147 11.20 -0.83 -17.45
CA ASN A 147 10.37 -1.99 -17.78
C ASN A 147 10.47 -2.35 -19.26
N THR A 148 10.36 -1.36 -20.15
CA THR A 148 10.52 -1.57 -21.60
C THR A 148 11.88 -2.16 -21.93
N LYS A 149 12.97 -1.58 -21.39
CA LYS A 149 14.33 -2.07 -21.64
C LYS A 149 14.59 -3.47 -21.09
N VAL A 150 14.08 -3.79 -19.90
CA VAL A 150 14.18 -5.15 -19.34
C VAL A 150 13.45 -6.14 -20.25
N ARG A 151 12.25 -5.79 -20.69
CA ARG A 151 11.45 -6.65 -21.57
C ARG A 151 12.09 -6.86 -22.93
N GLU A 152 12.62 -5.81 -23.55
CA GLU A 152 13.41 -5.88 -24.79
C GLU A 152 14.59 -6.85 -24.63
N ALA A 153 15.33 -6.75 -23.53
CA ALA A 153 16.45 -7.65 -23.27
C ALA A 153 16.01 -9.10 -23.06
N LEU A 154 14.90 -9.34 -22.36
CA LEU A 154 14.34 -10.68 -22.16
C LEU A 154 13.82 -11.30 -23.46
N ARG A 155 13.29 -10.50 -24.40
CA ARG A 155 12.94 -10.99 -25.75
C ARG A 155 14.18 -11.47 -26.50
N THR A 156 15.25 -10.69 -26.48
CA THR A 156 16.52 -11.03 -27.16
C THR A 156 17.16 -12.30 -26.57
N GLU A 157 16.97 -12.55 -25.28
CA GLU A 157 17.42 -13.79 -24.61
C GLU A 157 16.45 -14.97 -24.76
N GLU A 158 15.31 -14.80 -25.46
CA GLU A 158 14.23 -15.78 -25.56
C GLU A 158 13.70 -16.26 -24.19
N ALA A 159 13.85 -15.41 -23.16
CA ALA A 159 13.46 -15.71 -21.78
C ALA A 159 11.95 -15.47 -21.53
N ILE A 160 11.28 -14.79 -22.46
CA ILE A 160 9.82 -14.61 -22.50
C ILE A 160 9.29 -15.07 -23.86
N GLY A 161 7.98 -15.32 -23.95
CA GLY A 161 7.36 -15.82 -25.17
C GLY A 161 7.57 -14.89 -26.38
N ALA A 162 7.60 -15.50 -27.57
CA ALA A 162 7.76 -14.76 -28.83
C ALA A 162 6.46 -14.07 -29.30
N GLU A 163 5.30 -14.60 -28.91
CA GLU A 163 3.99 -14.08 -29.29
C GLU A 163 3.45 -13.11 -28.23
N ASP A 164 3.11 -11.89 -28.67
CA ASP A 164 2.50 -10.88 -27.82
C ASP A 164 0.98 -10.88 -27.98
N ALA A 165 0.26 -10.88 -26.87
CA ALA A 165 -1.11 -10.36 -26.84
C ALA A 165 -1.05 -8.83 -26.67
N ARG A 166 -1.79 -8.11 -27.51
CA ARG A 166 -2.00 -6.67 -27.34
C ARG A 166 -3.28 -6.44 -26.55
N LEU A 167 -3.14 -5.87 -25.36
CA LEU A 167 -4.22 -5.70 -24.40
C LEU A 167 -4.37 -4.24 -24.01
N SER A 168 -5.62 -3.81 -23.84
CA SER A 168 -5.92 -2.45 -23.38
C SER A 168 -5.78 -2.36 -21.87
N VAL A 169 -5.04 -1.36 -21.39
CA VAL A 169 -4.83 -1.08 -19.96
C VAL A 169 -5.32 0.32 -19.59
N LEU A 170 -5.68 0.48 -18.32
CA LEU A 170 -6.09 1.73 -17.71
C LEU A 170 -4.96 2.28 -16.82
N THR A 171 -4.31 3.34 -17.28
CA THR A 171 -3.25 4.02 -16.54
C THR A 171 -3.82 5.24 -15.80
N PRO A 172 -3.50 5.48 -14.50
CA PRO A 172 -4.01 6.65 -13.79
C PRO A 172 -3.62 7.96 -14.49
N ALA A 173 -4.61 8.82 -14.77
CA ALA A 173 -4.40 10.08 -15.49
C ALA A 173 -3.69 11.18 -14.66
N GLY A 174 -3.47 10.95 -13.36
CA GLY A 174 -2.68 11.85 -12.51
C GLY A 174 -3.40 13.12 -12.04
N LEU A 175 -4.70 13.28 -12.28
CA LEU A 175 -5.46 14.45 -11.82
C LEU A 175 -5.51 14.52 -10.29
N SER A 176 -5.21 15.69 -9.74
CA SER A 176 -5.41 16.02 -8.34
C SER A 176 -6.90 16.08 -7.97
N ASP A 177 -7.19 15.97 -6.68
CA ASP A 177 -8.56 16.13 -6.16
C ASP A 177 -9.15 17.51 -6.47
N ALA A 178 -8.31 18.54 -6.65
CA ALA A 178 -8.75 19.88 -7.04
C ALA A 178 -9.11 19.92 -8.53
N GLU A 179 -8.24 19.39 -9.39
CA GLU A 179 -8.47 19.34 -10.84
C GLU A 179 -9.70 18.49 -11.19
N LYS A 180 -9.90 17.36 -10.51
CA LYS A 180 -11.09 16.51 -10.69
C LYS A 180 -12.42 17.24 -10.49
N ARG A 181 -12.46 18.42 -9.87
CA ARG A 181 -13.68 19.23 -9.70
C ARG A 181 -14.05 20.07 -10.92
N TYR A 182 -13.16 20.21 -11.90
CA TYR A 182 -13.40 21.07 -13.07
C TYR A 182 -13.37 20.26 -14.36
N ALA A 183 -14.42 20.37 -15.16
CA ALA A 183 -14.59 19.62 -16.41
C ALA A 183 -13.45 19.83 -17.40
N ARG A 184 -12.85 21.04 -17.44
CA ARG A 184 -11.74 21.39 -18.33
C ARG A 184 -10.47 20.53 -18.20
N PHE A 185 -10.26 19.85 -17.07
CA PHE A 185 -9.08 18.99 -16.89
C PHE A 185 -9.29 17.57 -17.40
N TYR A 186 -10.48 17.24 -17.90
CA TYR A 186 -10.78 15.95 -18.48
C TYR A 186 -10.61 16.01 -19.99
N SER A 187 -9.88 15.05 -20.53
CA SER A 187 -9.61 14.93 -21.96
C SER A 187 -10.54 13.90 -22.59
N ARG A 188 -10.93 14.13 -23.85
CA ARG A 188 -11.69 13.15 -24.65
C ARG A 188 -10.96 11.81 -24.68
N GLY A 189 -11.71 10.72 -24.51
CA GLY A 189 -11.18 9.36 -24.54
C GLY A 189 -10.76 8.81 -23.18
N GLN A 190 -10.58 9.65 -22.14
CA GLN A 190 -10.32 9.19 -20.77
C GLN A 190 -11.48 8.34 -20.24
N VAL A 191 -11.17 7.39 -19.36
CA VAL A 191 -12.15 6.50 -18.73
C VAL A 191 -12.27 6.83 -17.25
N LEU A 192 -13.50 7.00 -16.77
CA LEU A 192 -13.84 7.27 -15.38
C LEU A 192 -14.45 6.02 -14.77
N THR A 193 -14.06 5.72 -13.53
CA THR A 193 -14.77 4.74 -12.69
C THR A 193 -15.20 5.38 -11.39
N PHE A 194 -16.34 4.95 -10.87
CA PHE A 194 -16.98 5.54 -9.70
C PHE A 194 -17.11 4.53 -8.57
N SER A 195 -16.40 4.74 -7.46
CA SER A 195 -16.48 3.87 -6.26
C SER A 195 -17.88 3.81 -5.61
N ARG A 196 -18.77 4.73 -5.98
CA ARG A 196 -20.20 4.69 -5.68
C ARG A 196 -20.97 5.28 -6.85
N GLY A 197 -22.13 4.70 -7.14
CA GLY A 197 -23.04 5.27 -8.12
C GLY A 197 -23.50 6.68 -7.76
N ASP A 198 -23.90 7.42 -8.79
CA ASP A 198 -24.57 8.70 -8.70
C ASP A 198 -25.93 8.59 -9.41
N HIS A 199 -26.97 8.36 -8.61
CA HIS A 199 -28.33 8.19 -9.10
C HIS A 199 -28.84 9.40 -9.89
N ARG A 200 -28.32 10.62 -9.63
CA ARG A 200 -28.77 11.83 -10.34
C ARG A 200 -28.35 11.83 -11.82
N SER A 201 -27.19 11.24 -12.10
CA SER A 201 -26.62 11.15 -13.45
C SER A 201 -26.78 9.76 -14.06
N GLY A 202 -27.46 8.83 -13.40
CA GLY A 202 -27.58 7.44 -13.87
C GLY A 202 -26.26 6.66 -13.82
N ILE A 203 -25.28 7.12 -13.05
CA ILE A 203 -23.97 6.49 -12.93
C ILE A 203 -24.05 5.32 -11.95
N VAL A 204 -23.60 4.15 -12.37
CA VAL A 204 -23.54 2.96 -11.53
C VAL A 204 -22.19 2.86 -10.81
N ARG A 205 -22.18 2.12 -9.70
CA ARG A 205 -20.93 1.84 -8.99
C ARG A 205 -20.04 0.95 -9.85
N GLU A 206 -18.74 1.26 -9.88
CA GLU A 206 -17.67 0.51 -10.53
C GLU A 206 -17.82 0.34 -12.05
N GLY A 207 -18.78 1.03 -12.68
CA GLY A 207 -18.90 1.10 -14.14
C GLY A 207 -17.82 1.98 -14.78
N GLU A 208 -17.42 1.61 -16.00
CA GLU A 208 -16.51 2.37 -16.86
C GLU A 208 -17.27 3.37 -17.73
N TYR A 209 -16.84 4.63 -17.72
CA TYR A 209 -17.46 5.72 -18.47
C TYR A 209 -16.41 6.52 -19.24
N ARG A 210 -16.51 6.56 -20.57
CA ARG A 210 -15.59 7.28 -21.43
C ARG A 210 -15.99 8.74 -21.60
N VAL A 211 -15.05 9.67 -21.47
CA VAL A 211 -15.26 11.09 -21.75
C VAL A 211 -15.45 11.30 -23.24
N VAL A 212 -16.65 11.72 -23.63
CA VAL A 212 -16.98 12.07 -25.03
C VAL A 212 -16.54 13.50 -25.31
N ARG A 213 -17.03 14.44 -24.50
CA ARG A 213 -16.73 15.88 -24.62
C ARG A 213 -17.16 16.65 -23.37
N MET A 214 -16.69 17.88 -23.27
CA MET A 214 -17.22 18.87 -22.34
C MET A 214 -18.41 19.59 -22.99
N VAL A 215 -19.47 19.82 -22.21
CA VAL A 215 -20.67 20.55 -22.63
C VAL A 215 -21.08 21.55 -21.56
N THR A 216 -21.98 22.46 -21.92
CA THR A 216 -22.61 23.40 -20.98
C THR A 216 -24.01 22.90 -20.66
N ASP A 217 -24.38 22.86 -19.37
CA ASP A 217 -25.75 22.51 -18.95
C ASP A 217 -26.70 23.71 -19.01
N ASP A 218 -27.98 23.47 -18.74
CA ASP A 218 -29.04 24.50 -18.80
C ASP A 218 -28.83 25.66 -17.81
N ALA A 219 -27.93 25.50 -16.84
CA ALA A 219 -27.56 26.51 -15.86
C ALA A 219 -26.18 27.14 -16.16
N GLU A 220 -25.72 27.07 -17.41
CA GLU A 220 -24.44 27.58 -17.90
C GLU A 220 -23.19 27.00 -17.20
N ARG A 221 -23.31 25.80 -16.63
CA ARG A 221 -22.18 25.14 -15.96
C ARG A 221 -21.49 24.16 -16.92
N GLN A 222 -20.16 24.13 -16.85
CA GLN A 222 -19.36 23.13 -17.56
C GLN A 222 -19.56 21.74 -16.92
N VAL A 223 -20.04 20.79 -17.73
CA VAL A 223 -20.26 19.39 -17.37
C VAL A 223 -19.64 18.47 -18.42
N LEU A 224 -19.50 17.18 -18.09
CA LEU A 224 -18.99 16.17 -19.00
C LEU A 224 -20.13 15.33 -19.57
N GLU A 225 -20.07 15.08 -20.87
CA GLU A 225 -20.83 14.02 -21.51
C GLU A 225 -19.97 12.75 -21.48
N LEU A 226 -20.46 11.72 -20.81
CA LEU A 226 -19.79 10.44 -20.63
C LEU A 226 -20.59 9.35 -21.34
N ALA A 227 -19.93 8.39 -21.97
CA ALA A 227 -20.57 7.21 -22.56
C ALA A 227 -20.19 5.96 -21.78
N ASP A 228 -21.16 5.09 -21.46
CA ASP A 228 -20.87 3.76 -20.94
C ASP A 228 -20.45 2.78 -22.05
N GLU A 229 -20.17 1.53 -21.67
CA GLU A 229 -19.78 0.45 -22.59
C GLU A 229 -20.85 0.12 -23.64
N HIS A 230 -22.13 0.42 -23.36
CA HIS A 230 -23.25 0.18 -24.26
C HIS A 230 -23.56 1.40 -25.15
N GLY A 231 -22.74 2.45 -25.07
CA GLY A 231 -22.90 3.69 -25.83
C GLY A 231 -23.98 4.64 -25.27
N ARG A 232 -24.57 4.33 -24.12
CA ARG A 232 -25.52 5.24 -23.48
C ARG A 232 -24.76 6.42 -22.89
N THR A 233 -25.20 7.62 -23.25
CA THR A 233 -24.58 8.85 -22.76
C THR A 233 -25.26 9.38 -21.50
N VAL A 234 -24.45 9.88 -20.57
CA VAL A 234 -24.88 10.51 -19.33
C VAL A 234 -24.17 11.85 -19.15
N ARG A 235 -24.87 12.83 -18.57
CA ARG A 235 -24.27 14.11 -18.19
C ARG A 235 -23.83 14.06 -16.73
N TRP A 236 -22.56 14.37 -16.48
CA TRP A 236 -21.97 14.35 -15.16
C TRP A 236 -21.31 15.69 -14.83
N ASN A 237 -21.63 16.24 -13.66
CA ASN A 237 -21.04 17.47 -13.16
C ASN A 237 -19.95 17.16 -12.11
N PRO A 238 -18.66 17.37 -12.43
CA PRO A 238 -17.57 17.06 -11.51
C PRO A 238 -17.59 17.88 -10.20
N ARG A 239 -18.28 19.03 -10.17
CA ARG A 239 -18.37 19.91 -9.00
C ARG A 239 -19.28 19.36 -7.90
N LEU A 240 -20.28 18.56 -8.27
CA LEU A 240 -21.28 18.02 -7.35
C LEU A 240 -20.78 16.75 -6.64
N GLY A 241 -19.82 16.05 -7.26
CA GLY A 241 -19.26 14.81 -6.75
C GLY A 241 -18.19 14.98 -5.67
N ARG A 242 -17.72 13.84 -5.13
CA ARG A 242 -16.52 13.77 -4.30
C ARG A 242 -15.35 13.27 -5.15
N PRO A 243 -14.30 14.07 -5.38
CA PRO A 243 -13.15 13.69 -6.19
C PRO A 243 -12.50 12.35 -5.81
N GLN A 244 -12.47 12.03 -4.50
CA GLN A 244 -11.88 10.78 -3.99
C GLN A 244 -12.67 9.53 -4.37
N ARG A 245 -13.88 9.70 -4.91
CA ARG A 245 -14.73 8.59 -5.35
C ARG A 245 -14.64 8.33 -6.85
N VAL A 246 -13.88 9.16 -7.57
CA VAL A 246 -13.75 9.12 -9.02
C VAL A 246 -12.29 8.81 -9.34
N ASN A 247 -12.06 7.70 -10.04
CA ASN A 247 -10.77 7.43 -10.66
C ASN A 247 -10.85 7.83 -12.13
N VAL A 248 -9.77 8.42 -12.63
CA VAL A 248 -9.66 8.90 -14.02
C VAL A 248 -8.45 8.21 -14.63
N PHE A 249 -8.65 7.60 -15.79
CA PHE A 249 -7.65 6.81 -16.48
C PHE A 249 -7.45 7.27 -17.91
N ASN A 250 -6.22 7.13 -18.39
CA ASN A 250 -5.92 7.10 -19.81
C ASN A 250 -5.99 5.63 -20.28
N VAL A 251 -6.48 5.42 -21.49
CA VAL A 251 -6.48 4.11 -22.14
C VAL A 251 -5.21 4.00 -22.96
N GLU A 252 -4.43 2.96 -22.71
CA GLU A 252 -3.19 2.68 -23.43
C GLU A 252 -3.13 1.19 -23.79
N ASP A 253 -2.29 0.85 -24.77
CA ASP A 253 -2.06 -0.55 -25.12
C ASP A 253 -0.77 -1.06 -24.45
N ARG A 254 -0.78 -2.34 -24.09
CA ARG A 254 0.38 -3.06 -23.58
C ARG A 254 0.49 -4.40 -24.27
N GLU A 255 1.71 -4.72 -24.69
CA GLU A 255 2.07 -6.05 -25.13
C GLU A 255 2.34 -6.92 -23.90
N LEU A 256 1.81 -8.14 -23.89
CA LEU A 256 2.00 -9.12 -22.84
C LEU A 256 2.29 -10.48 -23.44
N THR A 257 3.22 -11.23 -22.85
CA THR A 257 3.51 -12.60 -23.26
C THR A 257 3.70 -13.53 -22.05
N ARG A 258 3.79 -14.82 -22.31
CA ARG A 258 4.14 -15.82 -21.29
C ARG A 258 5.54 -15.52 -20.74
N GLY A 259 5.67 -15.56 -19.41
CA GLY A 259 6.90 -15.23 -18.69
C GLY A 259 6.99 -13.77 -18.26
N ASP A 260 6.14 -12.87 -18.77
CA ASP A 260 6.17 -11.46 -18.37
C ASP A 260 5.88 -11.30 -16.88
N ARG A 261 6.60 -10.36 -16.25
CA ARG A 261 6.28 -9.90 -14.89
C ARG A 261 5.31 -8.73 -14.97
N ILE A 262 4.24 -8.79 -14.19
CA ILE A 262 3.24 -7.73 -14.08
C ILE A 262 3.16 -7.17 -12.66
N GLN A 263 2.64 -5.95 -12.55
CA GLN A 263 2.28 -5.30 -11.31
C GLN A 263 0.86 -4.78 -11.39
N TRP A 264 0.06 -5.13 -10.39
CA TRP A 264 -1.29 -4.62 -10.24
C TRP A 264 -1.28 -3.19 -9.68
N ARG A 265 -2.02 -2.26 -10.31
CA ARG A 265 -1.89 -0.81 -10.06
C ARG A 265 -2.97 -0.23 -9.15
N LEU A 266 -4.05 -0.97 -8.87
CA LEU A 266 -5.13 -0.56 -7.99
C LEU A 266 -5.61 -1.74 -7.16
N VAL A 267 -6.11 -1.49 -5.95
CA VAL A 267 -6.73 -2.57 -5.16
C VAL A 267 -7.93 -3.13 -5.94
N ASN A 268 -8.00 -4.45 -6.05
CA ASN A 268 -9.14 -5.15 -6.61
C ASN A 268 -9.66 -6.14 -5.56
N HIS A 269 -10.87 -5.86 -5.05
CA HIS A 269 -11.47 -6.65 -3.99
C HIS A 269 -12.02 -8.00 -4.49
N ASP A 270 -12.50 -8.05 -5.73
CA ASP A 270 -13.07 -9.27 -6.30
C ASP A 270 -12.00 -10.34 -6.55
N LEU A 271 -10.78 -9.90 -6.87
CA LEU A 271 -9.64 -10.78 -7.11
C LEU A 271 -8.74 -10.98 -5.87
N ASP A 272 -9.05 -10.32 -4.75
CA ASP A 272 -8.20 -10.21 -3.54
C ASP A 272 -6.74 -9.77 -3.85
N ILE A 273 -6.60 -8.79 -4.74
CA ILE A 273 -5.31 -8.24 -5.16
C ILE A 273 -5.08 -6.87 -4.51
N LYS A 274 -3.93 -6.72 -3.87
CA LYS A 274 -3.50 -5.45 -3.26
C LYS A 274 -2.84 -4.54 -4.29
N ASN A 275 -2.84 -3.24 -4.01
CA ASN A 275 -2.08 -2.30 -4.83
C ASN A 275 -0.58 -2.66 -4.81
N ALA A 276 0.08 -2.52 -5.96
CA ALA A 276 1.49 -2.82 -6.18
C ALA A 276 1.87 -4.31 -5.97
N GLU A 277 0.91 -5.22 -5.89
CA GLU A 277 1.13 -6.67 -5.90
C GLU A 277 1.66 -7.12 -7.27
N ARG A 278 2.58 -8.09 -7.27
CA ARG A 278 3.30 -8.53 -8.47
C ARG A 278 3.16 -10.01 -8.69
N GLY A 279 3.22 -10.41 -9.95
CA GLY A 279 3.19 -11.80 -10.36
C GLY A 279 3.83 -12.02 -11.71
N THR A 280 3.95 -13.29 -12.07
CA THR A 280 4.46 -13.75 -13.36
C THR A 280 3.35 -14.42 -14.15
N VAL A 281 3.23 -14.09 -15.43
CA VAL A 281 2.30 -14.75 -16.36
C VAL A 281 2.86 -16.12 -16.72
N GLU A 282 2.19 -17.19 -16.29
CA GLU A 282 2.59 -18.58 -16.58
C GLU A 282 1.97 -19.10 -17.88
N ALA A 283 0.79 -18.61 -18.25
CA ALA A 283 0.09 -18.92 -19.51
C ALA A 283 -0.78 -17.73 -19.96
N LEU A 284 -0.99 -17.61 -21.27
CA LEU A 284 -1.77 -16.55 -21.90
C LEU A 284 -2.55 -17.11 -23.09
N GLU A 285 -3.87 -16.99 -23.05
CA GLU A 285 -4.80 -17.44 -24.09
C GLU A 285 -5.73 -16.27 -24.46
N GLY A 286 -5.37 -15.54 -25.52
CA GLY A 286 -6.04 -14.28 -25.85
C GLY A 286 -5.87 -13.26 -24.72
N SER A 287 -6.98 -12.82 -24.11
CA SER A 287 -6.99 -11.92 -22.95
C SER A 287 -7.01 -12.63 -21.60
N ARG A 288 -7.11 -13.96 -21.57
CA ARG A 288 -7.09 -14.73 -20.33
C ARG A 288 -5.66 -15.10 -19.94
N ALA A 289 -5.18 -14.56 -18.83
CA ALA A 289 -3.84 -14.81 -18.30
C ALA A 289 -3.91 -15.65 -17.02
N THR A 290 -3.07 -16.69 -16.92
CA THR A 290 -2.81 -17.38 -15.65
C THR A 290 -1.59 -16.75 -14.99
N ILE A 291 -1.80 -16.11 -13.85
CA ILE A 291 -0.77 -15.36 -13.11
C ILE A 291 -0.42 -16.10 -11.82
N ARG A 292 0.87 -16.31 -11.57
CA ARG A 292 1.41 -16.73 -10.27
C ARG A 292 1.86 -15.51 -9.48
N TRP A 293 1.24 -15.29 -8.33
CA TRP A 293 1.52 -14.12 -7.48
C TRP A 293 2.76 -14.33 -6.60
N ASP A 294 3.61 -13.31 -6.47
CA ASP A 294 4.84 -13.37 -5.67
C ASP A 294 4.57 -13.51 -4.16
N ARG A 295 3.41 -13.02 -3.69
CA ARG A 295 3.07 -12.89 -2.26
C ARG A 295 2.87 -14.24 -1.57
N ASP A 296 2.12 -15.13 -2.21
CA ASP A 296 1.63 -16.39 -1.65
C ASP A 296 1.82 -17.57 -2.63
N GLY A 297 2.38 -17.32 -3.82
CA GLY A 297 2.57 -18.34 -4.85
C GLY A 297 1.27 -18.82 -5.50
N ARG A 298 0.11 -18.24 -5.14
CA ARG A 298 -1.19 -18.67 -5.67
C ARG A 298 -1.25 -18.40 -7.17
N ARG A 299 -1.91 -19.29 -7.89
CA ARG A 299 -2.22 -19.13 -9.32
C ARG A 299 -3.64 -18.65 -9.49
N GLN A 300 -3.85 -17.67 -10.36
CA GLN A 300 -5.17 -17.14 -10.65
C GLN A 300 -5.29 -16.89 -12.15
N SER A 301 -6.37 -17.41 -12.75
CA SER A 301 -6.76 -17.09 -14.12
C SER A 301 -7.60 -15.82 -14.10
N ILE A 302 -7.19 -14.81 -14.88
CA ILE A 302 -7.79 -13.48 -14.89
C ILE A 302 -8.03 -13.07 -16.34
N ASP A 303 -9.23 -12.56 -16.60
CA ASP A 303 -9.58 -11.93 -17.87
C ASP A 303 -9.12 -10.47 -17.87
N LEU A 304 -8.11 -10.17 -18.68
CA LEU A 304 -7.46 -8.86 -18.72
C LEU A 304 -8.23 -7.83 -19.57
N ASP A 305 -9.24 -8.25 -20.34
CA ASP A 305 -10.17 -7.32 -21.00
C ASP A 305 -11.18 -6.74 -20.01
N HIS A 306 -11.45 -7.46 -18.91
CA HIS A 306 -12.30 -6.96 -17.83
C HIS A 306 -11.48 -6.26 -16.74
N HIS A 307 -10.27 -6.74 -16.47
CA HIS A 307 -9.42 -6.20 -15.42
C HIS A 307 -8.17 -5.51 -15.98
N LYS A 308 -8.32 -4.24 -16.34
CA LYS A 308 -7.35 -3.46 -17.13
C LYS A 308 -6.30 -2.69 -16.32
N THR A 309 -6.28 -2.80 -14.99
CA THR A 309 -5.46 -1.94 -14.11
C THR A 309 -4.11 -2.57 -13.75
N TRP A 310 -3.44 -3.18 -14.72
CA TRP A 310 -2.12 -3.78 -14.58
C TRP A 310 -1.11 -3.08 -15.48
N ASP A 311 0.17 -3.29 -15.20
CA ASP A 311 1.28 -2.84 -16.04
C ASP A 311 2.46 -3.80 -15.86
N HIS A 312 3.53 -3.64 -16.63
CA HIS A 312 4.76 -4.40 -16.44
C HIS A 312 5.35 -4.18 -15.03
N GLY A 313 5.87 -5.24 -14.42
CA GLY A 313 6.28 -5.32 -13.02
C GLY A 313 7.77 -5.62 -12.78
N TYR A 314 8.62 -5.39 -13.78
CA TYR A 314 10.07 -5.61 -13.67
C TYR A 314 10.75 -4.65 -12.69
N ALA A 315 10.43 -3.37 -12.78
CA ALA A 315 10.82 -2.32 -11.85
C ALA A 315 9.60 -1.76 -11.12
N GLU A 316 9.83 -1.22 -9.92
CA GLU A 316 8.81 -0.50 -9.16
C GLU A 316 9.35 0.82 -8.61
N THR A 317 8.44 1.75 -8.29
CA THR A 317 8.85 2.98 -7.63
C THR A 317 9.19 2.71 -6.17
N ILE A 318 10.13 3.48 -5.60
CA ILE A 318 10.52 3.36 -4.19
C ILE A 318 9.32 3.49 -3.26
N TYR A 319 8.37 4.38 -3.59
CA TYR A 319 7.12 4.52 -2.84
C TYR A 319 6.27 3.23 -2.84
N ALA A 320 6.18 2.53 -3.97
CA ALA A 320 5.44 1.27 -4.10
C ALA A 320 6.16 0.07 -3.45
N ALA A 321 7.47 0.21 -3.21
CA ALA A 321 8.30 -0.76 -2.52
C ALA A 321 8.24 -0.65 -0.99
N GLN A 322 7.57 0.39 -0.45
CA GLN A 322 7.46 0.57 1.00
C GLN A 322 6.83 -0.66 1.65
N SER A 323 7.33 -1.01 2.83
CA SER A 323 6.99 -2.24 3.58
C SER A 323 7.38 -3.57 2.91
N LYS A 324 7.93 -3.57 1.70
CA LYS A 324 8.47 -4.78 1.06
C LYS A 324 9.92 -5.03 1.45
N THR A 325 10.36 -6.27 1.29
CA THR A 325 11.74 -6.70 1.54
C THR A 325 12.19 -7.56 0.37
N TYR A 326 13.44 -7.34 -0.07
CA TYR A 326 14.08 -8.05 -1.16
C TYR A 326 15.45 -8.54 -0.74
N ASP A 327 15.92 -9.63 -1.33
CA ASP A 327 17.27 -10.12 -1.06
C ASP A 327 18.31 -9.11 -1.55
N ARG A 328 18.14 -8.61 -2.77
CA ARG A 328 18.98 -7.56 -3.35
C ARG A 328 18.14 -6.50 -4.05
N VAL A 329 18.69 -5.30 -4.14
CA VAL A 329 18.03 -4.17 -4.80
C VAL A 329 19.00 -3.44 -5.73
N TYR A 330 18.54 -3.16 -6.94
CA TYR A 330 19.18 -2.22 -7.86
C TYR A 330 18.42 -0.90 -7.79
N VAL A 331 19.13 0.21 -7.55
CA VAL A 331 18.52 1.55 -7.42
C VAL A 331 18.98 2.44 -8.57
N LEU A 332 18.04 3.04 -9.29
CA LEU A 332 18.31 4.05 -10.31
C LEU A 332 18.03 5.44 -9.75
N ALA A 333 19.07 6.25 -9.55
CA ALA A 333 19.00 7.56 -8.91
C ALA A 333 19.62 8.66 -9.79
N PRO A 334 18.97 9.06 -10.90
CA PRO A 334 19.46 10.13 -11.77
C PRO A 334 19.40 11.49 -11.06
N LEU A 335 20.53 12.19 -10.97
CA LEU A 335 20.69 13.48 -10.28
C LEU A 335 19.74 14.58 -10.77
N GLY A 336 19.30 14.52 -12.03
CA GLY A 336 18.31 15.44 -12.59
C GLY A 336 16.90 15.29 -11.99
N SER A 337 16.60 14.19 -11.31
CA SER A 337 15.29 13.99 -10.69
C SER A 337 15.18 14.78 -9.38
N PRO A 338 14.11 15.57 -9.17
CA PRO A 338 13.86 16.25 -7.90
C PRO A 338 13.56 15.27 -6.76
N LEU A 339 13.30 14.00 -7.10
CA LEU A 339 13.07 12.93 -6.14
C LEU A 339 14.37 12.31 -5.61
N VAL A 340 15.55 12.69 -6.12
CA VAL A 340 16.82 12.35 -5.45
C VAL A 340 16.92 13.14 -4.15
N ASN A 341 16.64 12.47 -3.04
CA ASN A 341 16.66 13.02 -1.69
C ASN A 341 16.91 11.93 -0.64
N GLY A 342 17.31 12.33 0.56
CA GLY A 342 17.69 11.46 1.66
C GLY A 342 16.62 10.41 2.02
N LYS A 343 15.34 10.80 2.08
CA LYS A 343 14.23 9.87 2.37
C LYS A 343 14.05 8.79 1.33
N ASN A 344 14.08 9.14 0.05
CA ASN A 344 13.94 8.17 -1.03
C ASN A 344 15.14 7.21 -1.04
N TYR A 345 16.35 7.72 -0.84
CA TYR A 345 17.55 6.89 -0.72
C TYR A 345 17.45 5.91 0.47
N TYR A 346 17.16 6.43 1.67
CA TYR A 346 17.03 5.60 2.88
C TYR A 346 15.92 4.54 2.72
N THR A 347 14.78 4.91 2.15
CA THR A 347 13.69 3.97 1.88
C THR A 347 14.13 2.88 0.92
N ALA A 348 14.83 3.23 -0.17
CA ALA A 348 15.31 2.29 -1.17
C ALA A 348 16.31 1.28 -0.59
N ILE A 349 17.37 1.74 0.08
CA ILE A 349 18.41 0.84 0.58
C ILE A 349 17.92 -0.05 1.71
N THR A 350 16.94 0.41 2.50
CA THR A 350 16.35 -0.38 3.60
C THR A 350 15.44 -1.50 3.10
N ARG A 351 15.13 -1.57 1.80
CA ARG A 351 14.36 -2.71 1.23
C ARG A 351 15.24 -3.95 1.05
N ALA A 352 16.55 -3.80 0.95
CA ALA A 352 17.49 -4.90 0.72
C ALA A 352 17.92 -5.59 2.01
N ARG A 353 18.00 -6.93 1.98
CA ARG A 353 18.55 -7.77 3.05
C ARG A 353 20.06 -7.92 2.94
N PHE A 354 20.55 -8.24 1.73
CA PHE A 354 21.93 -8.66 1.53
C PHE A 354 22.81 -7.61 0.85
N GLY A 355 22.29 -6.86 -0.11
CA GLY A 355 23.10 -5.90 -0.86
C GLY A 355 22.32 -4.98 -1.79
N VAL A 356 22.95 -3.85 -2.11
CA VAL A 356 22.41 -2.82 -3.00
C VAL A 356 23.46 -2.41 -4.02
N LYS A 357 23.06 -2.34 -5.29
CA LYS A 357 23.81 -1.62 -6.33
C LYS A 357 23.03 -0.36 -6.73
N LEU A 358 23.72 0.75 -6.92
CA LEU A 358 23.11 2.04 -7.24
C LEU A 358 23.70 2.64 -8.51
N TRP A 359 22.86 3.22 -9.37
CA TRP A 359 23.24 3.94 -10.58
C TRP A 359 22.93 5.43 -10.43
N THR A 360 23.94 6.27 -10.64
CA THR A 360 23.87 7.75 -10.60
C THR A 360 24.87 8.31 -11.62
N GLN A 361 24.81 9.59 -11.96
CA GLN A 361 25.84 10.18 -12.83
C GLN A 361 27.17 10.38 -12.09
N ASP A 362 27.08 10.73 -10.82
CA ASP A 362 28.22 11.11 -10.00
C ASP A 362 27.92 10.75 -8.54
N ARG A 363 28.86 10.07 -7.88
CA ARG A 363 28.71 9.57 -6.52
C ARG A 363 28.77 10.71 -5.49
N ASP A 364 29.68 11.66 -5.67
CA ASP A 364 29.94 12.71 -4.69
C ASP A 364 28.83 13.76 -4.75
N LYS A 365 28.41 14.13 -5.97
CA LYS A 365 27.21 14.97 -6.15
C LYS A 365 25.95 14.31 -5.63
N LEU A 366 25.83 12.99 -5.74
CA LEU A 366 24.71 12.27 -5.12
C LEU A 366 24.74 12.44 -3.60
N ALA A 367 25.88 12.23 -2.95
CA ALA A 367 26.01 12.40 -1.51
C ALA A 367 25.63 13.83 -1.06
N GLU A 368 26.08 14.85 -1.81
CA GLU A 368 25.70 16.24 -1.59
C GLU A 368 24.18 16.44 -1.71
N PHE A 369 23.57 15.94 -2.79
CA PHE A 369 22.14 16.08 -3.03
C PHE A 369 21.30 15.41 -1.93
N LEU A 370 21.71 14.22 -1.48
CA LEU A 370 21.03 13.52 -0.39
C LEU A 370 21.13 14.27 0.94
N THR A 371 22.24 14.98 1.17
CA THR A 371 22.47 15.79 2.37
C THR A 371 21.63 17.06 2.35
N VAL A 372 21.64 17.79 1.23
CA VAL A 372 20.93 19.08 1.08
C VAL A 372 19.42 18.86 0.94
N ARG A 373 19.00 17.83 0.18
CA ARG A 373 17.59 17.51 -0.06
C ARG A 373 17.18 16.38 0.86
N SER A 374 16.65 16.73 2.03
CA SER A 374 16.13 15.71 2.96
C SER A 374 14.92 14.97 2.39
N GLY A 375 14.06 15.64 1.63
CA GLY A 375 12.75 15.12 1.23
C GLY A 375 11.68 15.25 2.33
N GLU A 376 12.01 15.92 3.44
CA GLU A 376 11.05 16.21 4.50
C GLU A 376 10.04 17.27 4.07
N LYS A 377 8.77 17.03 4.40
CA LYS A 377 7.72 18.04 4.28
C LYS A 377 7.81 18.99 5.47
N THR A 378 7.54 20.27 5.24
CA THR A 378 7.35 21.26 6.31
C THR A 378 5.88 21.31 6.70
N SER A 379 5.57 21.19 8.00
CA SER A 379 4.21 21.42 8.50
C SER A 379 3.97 22.92 8.70
N ALA A 380 2.71 23.35 8.62
CA ALA A 380 2.35 24.74 8.87
C ALA A 380 2.74 25.22 10.29
N LEU A 381 2.70 24.33 11.29
CA LEU A 381 3.10 24.68 12.65
C LEU A 381 4.61 24.90 12.78
N GLU A 382 5.43 24.18 12.03
CA GLU A 382 6.87 24.48 11.95
C GLU A 382 7.10 25.81 11.26
N GLY A 383 6.47 26.04 10.10
CA GLY A 383 6.61 27.29 9.37
C GLY A 383 6.18 28.52 10.18
N LEU A 384 5.23 28.36 11.10
CA LEU A 384 4.78 29.42 12.00
C LEU A 384 5.55 29.48 13.34
N GLY A 385 6.53 28.61 13.58
CA GLY A 385 7.26 28.54 14.86
C GLY A 385 6.37 28.16 16.05
N ARG A 386 5.29 27.41 15.81
CA ARG A 386 4.25 27.11 16.80
C ARG A 386 4.31 25.72 17.40
N VAL A 387 5.20 24.84 16.93
CA VAL A 387 5.26 23.43 17.38
C VAL A 387 5.38 23.33 18.90
N GLU A 388 6.35 24.04 19.49
CA GLU A 388 6.57 24.00 20.94
C GLU A 388 5.42 24.68 21.71
N ARG A 389 5.02 25.88 21.29
CA ARG A 389 3.91 26.64 21.90
C ARG A 389 2.60 25.84 21.92
N ASP A 390 2.33 25.08 20.86
CA ASP A 390 1.11 24.30 20.71
C ASP A 390 1.23 22.86 21.22
N SER A 391 2.42 22.43 21.65
CA SER A 391 2.65 21.12 22.28
C SER A 391 1.92 21.00 23.63
N LEU A 392 1.76 19.77 24.10
CA LEU A 392 1.25 19.51 25.44
C LEU A 392 2.05 20.25 26.52
N ARG A 393 3.39 20.32 26.38
CA ARG A 393 4.25 21.07 27.31
C ARG A 393 3.99 22.57 27.26
N GLY A 394 3.91 23.16 26.07
CA GLY A 394 3.65 24.59 25.89
C GLY A 394 2.24 25.03 26.32
N ARG A 395 1.26 24.12 26.27
CA ARG A 395 -0.15 24.40 26.63
C ARG A 395 -0.54 24.01 28.05
N SER A 396 0.16 23.08 28.69
CA SER A 396 -0.16 22.58 30.04
C SER A 396 -0.32 23.72 31.07
N PRO A 397 0.55 24.74 31.12
CA PRO A 397 0.42 25.83 32.10
C PRO A 397 -0.84 26.68 31.94
N ARG A 398 -1.43 26.72 30.73
CA ARG A 398 -2.54 27.64 30.41
C ARG A 398 -3.92 26.96 30.35
N HIS A 399 -3.96 25.64 30.22
CA HIS A 399 -5.19 24.94 29.85
C HIS A 399 -5.40 23.57 30.52
N SER A 400 -4.58 23.16 31.49
CA SER A 400 -4.68 21.84 32.15
C SER A 400 -6.11 21.47 32.57
N GLU A 401 -6.83 22.39 33.23
CA GLU A 401 -8.24 22.22 33.63
C GLU A 401 -9.20 22.06 32.45
N ARG A 402 -8.98 22.80 31.35
CA ARG A 402 -9.81 22.68 30.14
C ARG A 402 -9.64 21.30 29.50
N TRP A 403 -8.42 20.75 29.49
CA TRP A 403 -8.17 19.40 28.97
C TRP A 403 -8.74 18.31 29.86
N ALA A 404 -8.70 18.48 31.19
CA ALA A 404 -9.35 17.57 32.13
C ALA A 404 -10.87 17.53 31.87
N ARG A 405 -11.51 18.70 31.77
CA ARG A 405 -12.94 18.83 31.40
C ARG A 405 -13.25 18.18 30.06
N MET A 406 -12.47 18.47 29.01
CA MET A 406 -12.70 17.83 27.69
C MET A 406 -12.53 16.31 27.73
N ARG A 407 -11.62 15.76 28.56
CA ARG A 407 -11.48 14.30 28.72
C ARG A 407 -12.69 13.69 29.42
N GLU A 408 -13.21 14.35 30.44
CA GLU A 408 -14.40 13.93 31.17
C GLU A 408 -15.66 14.02 30.29
N GLU A 409 -15.85 15.14 29.59
CA GLU A 409 -16.91 15.30 28.59
C GLU A 409 -16.85 14.20 27.53
N GLN A 410 -15.67 13.90 27.00
CA GLN A 410 -15.49 12.78 26.05
C GLN A 410 -15.83 11.42 26.66
N ALA A 411 -15.47 11.18 27.92
CA ALA A 411 -15.84 9.94 28.61
C ALA A 411 -17.35 9.83 28.78
N ASN A 412 -18.03 10.91 29.14
CA ASN A 412 -19.48 10.95 29.27
C ASN A 412 -20.17 10.79 27.90
N GLU A 413 -19.71 11.47 26.84
CA GLU A 413 -20.21 11.28 25.47
C GLU A 413 -20.15 9.81 25.03
N ARG A 414 -19.04 9.12 25.35
CA ARG A 414 -18.88 7.69 25.06
C ARG A 414 -19.85 6.84 25.86
N TYR A 415 -20.01 7.11 27.15
CA TYR A 415 -20.94 6.40 28.02
C TYR A 415 -22.39 6.55 27.52
N GLN A 416 -22.84 7.77 27.25
CA GLN A 416 -24.18 8.04 26.72
C GLN A 416 -24.41 7.36 25.36
N ARG A 417 -23.39 7.33 24.50
CA ARG A 417 -23.48 6.63 23.22
C ARG A 417 -23.61 5.12 23.39
N LYS A 418 -22.87 4.52 24.33
CA LYS A 418 -22.95 3.09 24.66
C LYS A 418 -24.37 2.73 25.09
N LEU A 419 -24.99 3.54 25.96
CA LEU A 419 -26.38 3.37 26.38
C LEU A 419 -27.36 3.44 25.21
N ARG A 420 -27.22 4.44 24.31
CA ARG A 420 -28.08 4.56 23.12
C ARG A 420 -27.97 3.36 22.18
N LEU A 421 -26.76 2.86 21.95
CA LEU A 421 -26.53 1.69 21.09
C LEU A 421 -27.08 0.40 21.72
N ALA A 422 -26.96 0.25 23.05
CA ALA A 422 -27.57 -0.85 23.78
C ALA A 422 -29.10 -0.80 23.66
N ALA A 423 -29.72 0.36 23.90
CA ALA A 423 -31.17 0.55 23.76
C ALA A 423 -31.67 0.25 22.34
N GLN A 424 -30.94 0.67 21.29
CA GLN A 424 -31.28 0.37 19.90
C GLN A 424 -31.17 -1.13 19.57
N ARG A 425 -30.21 -1.86 20.17
CA ARG A 425 -30.11 -3.31 20.05
C ARG A 425 -31.27 -4.01 20.75
N SER A 426 -31.66 -3.53 21.93
CA SER A 426 -32.80 -4.04 22.67
C SER A 426 -34.13 -3.79 21.93
N SER A 427 -34.29 -2.63 21.29
CA SER A 427 -35.50 -2.31 20.50
C SER A 427 -35.56 -3.02 19.14
N ALA A 428 -34.42 -3.44 18.59
CA ALA A 428 -34.34 -4.19 17.33
C ALA A 428 -34.47 -5.72 17.52
N GLY A 429 -34.59 -6.19 18.77
CA GLY A 429 -34.67 -7.59 19.14
C GLY A 429 -36.10 -8.13 19.23
N TRP A 430 -36.80 -8.22 18.11
CA TRP A 430 -37.85 -9.22 17.83
C TRP A 430 -37.85 -9.47 16.31
N GLY A 431 -36.88 -10.28 15.85
CA GLY A 431 -36.64 -10.57 14.43
C GLY A 431 -35.26 -11.20 14.21
N GLY A 432 -35.21 -12.53 14.20
CA GLY A 432 -34.03 -13.36 14.45
C GLY A 432 -32.76 -13.08 13.63
N ARG A 433 -31.60 -13.20 14.30
CA ARG A 433 -30.27 -13.44 13.70
C ARG A 433 -29.20 -13.81 14.74
N GLU A 434 -29.47 -14.80 15.59
CA GLU A 434 -28.49 -15.27 16.60
C GLU A 434 -27.39 -16.20 16.05
N GLY A 435 -27.47 -16.70 14.81
CA GLY A 435 -26.55 -17.74 14.32
C GLY A 435 -25.14 -17.30 13.87
N LEU A 436 -24.92 -16.02 13.53
CA LEU A 436 -23.67 -15.59 12.87
C LEU A 436 -22.65 -14.91 13.80
N ALA A 437 -23.09 -14.38 14.94
CA ALA A 437 -22.19 -13.72 15.90
C ALA A 437 -21.39 -14.74 16.73
N ALA A 438 -21.98 -15.91 17.02
CA ALA A 438 -21.32 -16.97 17.79
C ALA A 438 -20.15 -17.64 17.03
N SER A 439 -20.23 -17.74 15.69
CA SER A 439 -19.17 -18.38 14.89
C SER A 439 -17.93 -17.49 14.65
N LEU A 440 -18.04 -16.19 14.90
CA LEU A 440 -16.91 -15.24 14.78
C LEU A 440 -16.10 -15.13 16.09
N THR A 441 -16.73 -15.37 17.24
CA THR A 441 -16.05 -15.37 18.55
C THR A 441 -15.10 -16.55 18.73
N GLU A 442 -15.33 -17.67 18.05
CA GLU A 442 -14.43 -18.84 18.10
C GLU A 442 -13.17 -18.70 17.24
N ARG A 443 -13.23 -17.90 16.15
CA ARG A 443 -12.06 -17.60 15.30
C ARG A 443 -11.19 -16.46 15.84
N GLY A 444 -11.73 -15.62 16.72
CA GLY A 444 -10.98 -14.53 17.36
C GLY A 444 -10.01 -15.00 18.46
N ARG A 445 -10.37 -16.06 19.19
CA ARG A 445 -9.50 -16.66 20.23
C ARG A 445 -8.24 -17.31 19.64
N SER A 446 -8.35 -17.92 18.45
CA SER A 446 -7.23 -18.54 17.75
C SER A 446 -6.24 -17.50 17.19
N ALA A 447 -6.72 -16.37 16.67
CA ALA A 447 -5.84 -15.28 16.21
C ALA A 447 -5.08 -14.59 17.36
N ALA A 448 -5.74 -14.39 18.51
CA ALA A 448 -5.08 -13.84 19.70
C ALA A 448 -4.01 -14.79 20.26
N ALA A 449 -4.28 -16.10 20.29
CA ALA A 449 -3.30 -17.11 20.71
C ALA A 449 -2.10 -17.21 19.76
N ILE A 450 -2.30 -17.06 18.45
CA ILE A 450 -1.20 -17.03 17.46
C ILE A 450 -0.33 -15.78 17.65
N LEU A 451 -0.95 -14.62 17.94
CA LEU A 451 -0.24 -13.36 18.14
C LEU A 451 0.55 -13.37 19.47
N ASP A 452 -0.01 -13.98 20.52
CA ASP A 452 0.66 -14.16 21.81
C ASP A 452 1.80 -15.19 21.70
N ALA A 453 1.60 -16.29 20.96
CA ALA A 453 2.67 -17.27 20.68
C ALA A 453 3.80 -16.66 19.84
N TRP A 454 3.47 -15.80 18.86
CA TRP A 454 4.46 -15.09 18.06
C TRP A 454 5.25 -14.07 18.89
N ILE A 455 4.57 -13.27 19.73
CA ILE A 455 5.22 -12.33 20.64
C ILE A 455 6.11 -13.08 21.63
N GLN A 456 5.63 -14.18 22.22
CA GLN A 456 6.44 -14.99 23.13
C GLN A 456 7.62 -15.66 22.43
N SER A 457 7.49 -16.08 21.17
CA SER A 457 8.61 -16.63 20.39
C SER A 457 9.75 -15.62 20.17
N ILE A 458 9.42 -14.33 20.06
CA ILE A 458 10.40 -13.24 19.94
C ILE A 458 11.13 -13.04 21.27
N PHE A 459 10.45 -13.24 22.41
CA PHE A 459 11.05 -13.09 23.74
C PHE A 459 11.85 -14.31 24.18
N THR A 460 11.45 -15.53 23.78
CA THR A 460 12.15 -16.77 24.18
C THR A 460 13.44 -17.00 23.39
N HIS A 461 13.57 -16.51 22.15
CA HIS A 461 14.83 -16.59 21.39
C HIS A 461 15.87 -15.52 21.80
N GLY A 462 15.54 -14.65 22.76
CA GLY A 462 16.45 -13.64 23.31
C GLY A 462 17.21 -14.08 24.58
N ARG A 463 16.96 -15.28 25.10
CA ARG A 463 17.68 -15.84 26.25
C ARG A 463 17.94 -17.34 26.04
N SER A 464 19.16 -17.76 26.32
CA SER A 464 19.72 -19.13 26.30
C SER A 464 19.86 -19.82 24.95
N GLY A 465 21.10 -20.24 24.66
CA GLY A 465 21.41 -21.26 23.68
C GLY A 465 21.04 -22.66 24.14
N ASP A 466 21.01 -23.54 23.15
CA ASP A 466 20.92 -25.00 23.14
C ASP A 466 19.63 -25.74 23.57
N VAL A 467 19.33 -26.72 22.70
CA VAL A 467 18.43 -27.89 22.77
C VAL A 467 16.95 -27.68 22.39
N ALA A 468 16.56 -28.34 21.29
CA ALA A 468 15.20 -28.44 20.74
C ALA A 468 14.39 -29.60 21.38
N PRO A 469 13.05 -29.52 21.40
CA PRO A 469 12.23 -30.71 21.40
C PRO A 469 11.20 -30.77 20.25
N GLU A 470 11.02 -32.01 19.77
CA GLU A 470 10.05 -32.46 18.77
C GLU A 470 8.59 -32.25 19.22
N ILE A 471 7.72 -31.86 18.29
CA ILE A 471 6.27 -31.81 18.48
C ILE A 471 5.63 -32.92 17.63
N GLN A 472 5.13 -33.97 18.30
CA GLN A 472 4.26 -34.99 17.72
C GLN A 472 2.85 -34.44 17.49
N VAL A 473 2.35 -34.60 16.26
CA VAL A 473 0.98 -34.26 15.87
C VAL A 473 0.07 -35.48 16.12
N ARG A 474 -0.86 -35.38 17.07
CA ARG A 474 -1.97 -36.34 17.21
C ARG A 474 -3.14 -35.91 16.32
N SER A 475 -3.50 -36.77 15.37
CA SER A 475 -4.71 -36.69 14.56
C SER A 475 -5.95 -37.10 15.37
N THR A 476 -7.04 -36.36 15.23
CA THR A 476 -8.37 -36.77 15.68
C THR A 476 -9.24 -36.99 14.45
N GLY A 477 -9.59 -38.26 14.19
CA GLY A 477 -10.55 -38.66 13.17
C GLY A 477 -12.00 -38.62 13.71
N PRO A 478 -13.01 -38.57 12.84
CA PRO A 478 -14.41 -38.46 13.27
C PRO A 478 -14.99 -39.83 13.68
N SER A 479 -15.88 -39.79 14.67
CA SER A 479 -16.63 -40.91 15.22
C SER A 479 -17.76 -41.35 14.29
N GLU A 480 -17.75 -42.61 13.85
CA GLU A 480 -18.87 -43.27 13.18
C GLU A 480 -19.83 -43.93 14.19
N SER A 481 -21.11 -43.76 13.90
CA SER A 481 -22.28 -44.33 14.57
C SER A 481 -22.43 -45.83 14.28
N ALA A 482 -22.53 -46.65 15.33
CA ALA A 482 -22.86 -48.07 15.22
C ALA A 482 -24.38 -48.30 15.36
N ALA A 483 -24.96 -49.02 14.39
CA ALA A 483 -26.24 -49.72 14.49
C ALA A 483 -25.98 -51.23 14.35
N PRO A 484 -26.73 -52.11 15.05
CA PRO A 484 -26.39 -53.52 15.13
C PRO A 484 -27.08 -54.34 14.03
N HIS A 485 -26.32 -55.21 13.36
CA HIS A 485 -26.86 -56.31 12.56
C HIS A 485 -26.60 -57.62 13.30
N ASN A 486 -27.66 -58.19 13.89
CA ASN A 486 -27.69 -59.60 14.24
C ASN A 486 -27.94 -60.41 12.97
N GLY A 487 -27.09 -61.42 12.76
CA GLY A 487 -27.26 -62.42 11.74
C GLY A 487 -28.40 -63.38 12.08
N ASP A 488 -28.98 -63.96 11.05
CA ASP A 488 -29.76 -65.18 11.18
C ASP A 488 -29.25 -66.20 10.16
N GLY A 489 -28.85 -67.34 10.69
CA GLY A 489 -28.48 -68.51 9.92
C GLY A 489 -29.68 -69.45 9.86
N ARG A 490 -30.10 -69.74 8.63
CA ARG A 490 -30.79 -70.96 8.15
C ARG A 490 -31.43 -71.85 9.21
N ASP A 491 -32.73 -72.10 9.07
CA ASP A 491 -33.21 -73.40 8.60
C ASP A 491 -34.71 -73.41 8.28
N ARG A 492 -35.01 -74.00 7.11
CA ARG A 492 -36.28 -74.54 6.59
C ARG A 492 -37.35 -73.62 6.01
#